data_AF-A0A962PHP5-F1
#
_entry.id   AF-A0A962PHP5-F1
#
_cell.length_a   1.000
_cell.length_b   1.000
_cell.length_c   1.000
_cell.angle_alpha   90.00
_cell.angle_beta   90.00
_cell.angle_gamma   90.00
#
_symmetry.space_group_name_H-M   'P 1'
#
loop_
_entity.id
_entity.type
_entity.pdbx_description
1 polymer ?
#
loop_
_entity_poly.entity_id
_entity_poly.type
_entity_poly.pdbx_seq_one_letter_code
_entity_poly.pdbx_strand_id
1 'polypeptide(L)' 'MSCKEIHFDGARDPERCKCQGAVLRTYTSLISAGRPHPVALEAAEIVYRYHHPEDSKLDAALTVERWIHAEQFH' A
#
# COMPACT_ATOMS: atom_id res chain seq x y z
N MET A 1 -15.99 7.98 24.04
CA MET A 1 -14.77 7.88 23.22
C MET A 1 -15.20 7.91 21.76
N SER A 2 -14.90 8.97 21.03
CA SER A 2 -15.24 9.08 19.61
C SER A 2 -14.16 8.37 18.80
N CYS A 3 -14.52 7.32 18.06
CA CYS A 3 -13.61 6.74 17.07
C CYS A 3 -13.33 7.83 16.03
N LYS A 4 -12.06 8.22 15.85
CA LYS A 4 -11.66 9.11 14.76
C LYS A 4 -12.13 8.49 13.44
N GLU A 5 -13.00 9.19 12.73
CA GLU A 5 -13.25 8.88 11.32
C GLU A 5 -11.92 9.08 10.58
N ILE A 6 -11.36 7.97 10.10
CA ILE A 6 -10.23 8.02 9.19
C ILE A 6 -10.83 8.39 7.83
N HIS A 7 -10.72 9.67 7.46
CA HIS A 7 -11.06 10.13 6.12
C HIS A 7 -10.05 9.55 5.13
N PHE A 8 -10.39 8.38 4.60
CA PHE A 8 -9.62 7.62 3.61
C PHE A 8 -10.01 8.12 2.21
N ASP A 9 -9.64 9.36 1.83
CA ASP A 9 -10.14 9.98 0.60
C ASP A 9 -9.18 9.90 -0.61
N GLY A 10 -7.94 9.43 -0.45
CA GLY A 10 -6.97 9.32 -1.55
C GLY A 10 -6.93 7.96 -2.27
N ALA A 11 -7.18 6.85 -1.56
CA ALA A 11 -6.89 5.49 -2.05
C ALA A 11 -7.96 4.87 -2.97
N ARG A 12 -9.14 5.50 -3.11
CA ARG A 12 -10.26 4.99 -3.92
C ARG A 12 -10.56 5.84 -5.15
N ASP A 13 -9.79 6.89 -5.40
CA ASP A 13 -9.94 7.73 -6.58
C ASP A 13 -9.03 7.21 -7.71
N PRO A 14 -9.62 6.60 -8.78
CA PRO A 14 -8.87 6.03 -9.89
C PRO A 14 -8.12 7.08 -10.74
N GLU A 15 -8.45 8.38 -10.61
CA GLU A 15 -7.71 9.47 -11.24
C GLU A 15 -6.54 9.97 -10.36
N ARG A 16 -6.60 9.79 -9.03
CA ARG A 16 -5.67 10.41 -8.06
C ARG A 16 -4.57 9.53 -7.47
N CYS A 17 -4.61 8.20 -7.49
CA CYS A 17 -3.43 7.40 -7.06
C CYS A 17 -2.88 6.41 -8.09
N LYS A 18 -2.12 6.95 -9.05
CA LYS A 18 -1.20 6.18 -9.91
C LYS A 18 -0.21 5.31 -9.13
N CYS A 19 -0.05 5.59 -7.82
CA CYS A 19 0.81 4.91 -6.88
C CYS A 19 0.40 3.44 -6.65
N GLN A 20 -0.90 3.11 -6.62
CA GLN A 20 -1.38 1.78 -6.22
C GLN A 20 -0.85 0.70 -7.15
N GLY A 21 -0.92 0.92 -8.46
CA GLY A 21 -0.35 -0.01 -9.43
C GLY A 21 1.17 -0.18 -9.28
N ALA A 22 1.90 0.88 -8.92
CA ALA A 22 3.34 0.79 -8.66
C ALA A 22 3.65 -0.02 -7.39
N VAL A 23 2.88 0.19 -6.32
CA VAL A 23 2.98 -0.56 -5.06
C VAL A 23 2.71 -2.05 -5.30
N LEU A 24 1.60 -2.37 -5.96
CA LEU A 24 1.21 -3.76 -6.23
C LEU A 24 2.21 -4.48 -7.16
N ARG A 25 2.69 -3.81 -8.22
CA ARG A 25 3.74 -4.37 -9.08
C ARG A 25 5.05 -4.61 -8.33
N THR A 26 5.43 -3.70 -7.42
CA THR A 26 6.65 -3.86 -6.60
C THR A 26 6.54 -5.10 -5.72
N TYR A 27 5.44 -5.22 -5.00
CA TYR A 27 5.17 -6.38 -4.15
C TYR A 27 5.18 -7.68 -4.96
N THR A 28 4.36 -7.79 -6.00
CA THR A 28 4.21 -9.01 -6.81
C THR A 28 5.50 -9.40 -7.51
N SER A 29 6.30 -8.44 -7.97
CA SER A 29 7.62 -8.72 -8.58
C SER A 29 8.60 -9.32 -7.57
N LEU A 30 8.62 -8.81 -6.33
CA LEU A 30 9.50 -9.34 -5.29
C LEU A 30 9.08 -10.74 -4.83
N ILE A 31 7.77 -10.96 -4.66
CA ILE A 31 7.23 -12.31 -4.37
C ILE A 31 7.57 -13.28 -5.50
N SER A 32 7.37 -12.88 -6.75
CA SER A 32 7.68 -13.72 -7.92
C SER A 32 9.17 -14.03 -8.06
N ALA A 33 10.03 -13.14 -7.56
CA ALA A 33 11.47 -13.34 -7.46
C ALA A 33 11.90 -14.18 -6.24
N GLY A 34 10.95 -14.73 -5.46
CA GLY A 34 11.21 -15.56 -4.29
C GLY A 34 11.66 -14.79 -3.05
N ARG A 35 11.41 -13.47 -2.98
CA ARG A 35 11.74 -12.68 -1.79
C ARG A 35 10.73 -12.95 -0.67
N PRO A 36 11.17 -12.92 0.61
CA PRO A 36 10.26 -13.08 1.74
C PRO A 36 9.16 -12.01 1.77
N HIS A 37 7.98 -12.41 2.22
CA HIS A 37 6.81 -11.54 2.33
C HIS A 37 7.08 -10.22 3.09
N PRO A 38 7.77 -10.20 4.25
CA PRO A 38 8.08 -8.96 4.96
C PRO A 38 8.93 -7.98 4.14
N VAL A 39 9.87 -8.51 3.33
CA VAL A 39 10.74 -7.69 2.47
C VAL A 39 9.94 -7.09 1.32
N ALA A 40 9.01 -7.85 0.74
CA ALA A 40 8.14 -7.36 -0.32
C ALA A 40 7.16 -6.28 0.18
N LEU A 41 6.61 -6.45 1.39
CA LEU A 41 5.77 -5.45 2.05
C LEU A 41 6.53 -4.16 2.32
N GLU A 42 7.71 -4.25 2.95
CA GLU A 42 8.51 -3.07 3.25
C GLU A 42 8.87 -2.26 1.99
N ALA A 43 9.23 -2.94 0.90
CA ALA A 43 9.50 -2.28 -0.37
C ALA A 43 8.25 -1.58 -0.95
N ALA A 44 7.10 -2.22 -0.86
CA ALA A 44 5.82 -1.64 -1.29
C ALA A 44 5.43 -0.42 -0.45
N GLU A 45 5.67 -0.44 0.88
CA GLU A 45 5.51 0.71 1.77
C GLU A 45 6.46 1.87 1.44
N ILE A 46 7.70 1.58 1.04
CA ILE A 46 8.65 2.61 0.60
C ILE A 46 8.12 3.30 -0.66
N VAL A 47 7.64 2.53 -1.64
CA VAL A 47 7.03 3.09 -2.87
C VAL A 47 5.80 3.92 -2.53
N TYR A 48 4.95 3.45 -1.60
CA TYR A 48 3.79 4.22 -1.13
C TYR A 48 4.20 5.57 -0.52
N ARG A 49 5.09 5.55 0.49
CA ARG A 49 5.53 6.77 1.20
C ARG A 49 6.34 7.73 0.33
N TYR A 50 6.92 7.27 -0.78
CA TYR A 50 7.53 8.16 -1.77
C TYR A 50 6.48 9.09 -2.40
N HIS A 51 5.26 8.59 -2.61
CA HIS A 51 4.14 9.38 -3.13
C HIS A 51 3.34 10.09 -2.03
N HIS A 52 3.32 9.53 -0.83
CA HIS A 52 2.61 10.04 0.35
C HIS A 52 3.57 10.27 1.52
N PRO A 53 4.49 11.25 1.44
CA PRO A 53 5.45 11.53 2.50
C PRO A 53 4.79 12.06 3.79
N GLU A 54 3.57 12.58 3.70
CA GLU A 54 2.75 13.04 4.82
C GLU A 54 2.14 11.91 5.65
N ASP A 55 1.99 10.71 5.08
CA ASP A 55 1.40 9.58 5.76
C ASP A 55 2.37 8.98 6.78
N SER A 56 1.82 8.57 7.92
CA SER A 56 2.61 7.90 8.93
C SER A 56 3.05 6.51 8.44
N LYS A 57 4.08 5.93 9.08
CA LYS A 57 4.50 4.55 8.78
C LYS A 57 3.36 3.55 8.97
N LEU A 58 2.52 3.77 9.99
CA LEU A 58 1.39 2.91 10.29
C LEU A 58 0.30 3.02 9.20
N ASP A 59 -0.01 4.24 8.76
CA ASP A 59 -1.02 4.46 7.71
C ASP A 59 -0.55 3.86 6.37
N ALA A 60 0.74 4.00 6.05
CA ALA A 60 1.34 3.36 4.89
C ALA A 60 1.24 1.83 4.94
N ALA A 61 1.65 1.20 6.05
CA ALA A 61 1.57 -0.25 6.22
C ALA A 61 0.13 -0.76 6.09
N LEU A 62 -0.82 -0.14 6.80
CA LEU A 62 -2.23 -0.51 6.73
C LEU A 62 -2.83 -0.36 5.33
N THR A 63 -2.46 0.70 4.60
CA THR A 63 -2.95 0.93 3.24
C THR A 63 -2.41 -0.11 2.27
N VAL A 64 -1.10 -0.36 2.32
CA VAL A 64 -0.40 -1.32 1.46
C VAL A 64 -0.89 -2.76 1.72
N GLU A 65 -1.01 -3.16 2.98
CA GLU A 65 -1.56 -4.46 3.37
C GLU A 65 -2.98 -4.66 2.82
N ARG A 66 -3.85 -3.65 2.98
CA ARG A 66 -5.23 -3.71 2.45
C ARG A 66 -5.26 -3.94 0.95
N TRP A 67 -4.41 -3.24 0.19
CA TRP A 67 -4.36 -3.41 -1.27
C TRP A 67 -3.85 -4.79 -1.67
N ILE A 68 -2.79 -5.28 -1.03
CA ILE A 68 -2.22 -6.61 -1.31
C ILE A 68 -3.23 -7.71 -0.99
N HIS A 69 -3.92 -7.62 0.16
CA HIS A 69 -4.95 -8.57 0.51
C HIS A 69 -6.13 -8.52 -0.47
N ALA A 70 -6.55 -7.34 -0.93
CA ALA A 70 -7.62 -7.22 -1.92
C ALA A 70 -7.26 -7.91 -3.26
N GLU A 71 -6.02 -7.78 -3.73
CA GLU A 71 -5.54 -8.43 -4.97
C GLU A 71 -5.46 -9.96 -4.88
N GLN A 72 -5.24 -10.52 -3.69
CA GLN A 72 -5.16 -11.98 -3.51
C GLN A 72 -6.51 -12.70 -3.64
N PHE A 73 -7.62 -11.97 -3.56
CA PHE A 73 -8.99 -12.52 -3.61
C PHE A 73 -9.73 -12.21 -4.92
N HIS A 74 -9.02 -11.71 -5.94
CA HIS A 74 -9.53 -11.51 -7.31
C HIS A 74 -8.90 -12.50 -8.29
#